data_AF-A0A9E2I4J0-F1
#
_entry.id   AF-A0A9E2I4J0-F1
#
_cell.length_a   1.000
_cell.length_b   1.000
_cell.length_c   1.000
_cell.angle_alpha   90.00
_cell.angle_beta   90.00
_cell.angle_gamma   90.00
#
_symmetry.space_group_name_H-M   'P 1'
#
loop_
_entity.id
_entity.type
_entity.pdbx_description
1 polymer ?
#
loop_
_entity_poly.entity_id
_entity_poly.type
_entity_poly.pdbx_seq_one_letter_code
_entity_poly.pdbx_strand_id
1 'polypeptide(L)'
;YHLGGEGAVSRLDWAKTILEYDPRPEEQVVREVLPALSSEFPTPAKRPLHSPVDCKLFADTFGICLPDWEVSLRLAMGAAM
;
A
#
# COMPACT_ATOMS: atom_id res chain seq x y z
N TYR A 1 -19.40 -6.34 -5.57
CA TYR A 1 -18.55 -6.53 -4.38
C TYR A 1 -17.32 -5.64 -4.52
N HIS A 2 -16.82 -5.06 -3.43
CA HIS A 2 -15.44 -4.56 -3.40
C HIS A 2 -14.51 -5.70 -2.98
N LEU A 3 -13.30 -5.70 -3.51
CA LEU A 3 -12.28 -6.69 -3.18
C LEU A 3 -10.90 -6.05 -3.30
N GLY A 4 -10.16 -6.06 -2.20
CA GLY A 4 -8.79 -5.56 -2.09
C GLY A 4 -8.14 -6.14 -0.83
N GLY A 5 -6.84 -5.93 -0.66
CA GLY A 5 -6.14 -6.32 0.57
C GLY A 5 -6.77 -5.64 1.79
N GLU A 6 -6.72 -6.31 2.93
CA GLU A 6 -7.23 -5.76 4.18
C GLU A 6 -6.35 -4.58 4.66
N GLY A 7 -6.96 -3.71 5.46
CA GLY A 7 -6.31 -2.50 5.98
C GLY A 7 -6.30 -1.33 4.98
N ALA A 8 -5.55 -0.30 5.34
CA ALA A 8 -5.35 0.91 4.54
C ALA A 8 -4.00 1.53 4.88
N VAL A 9 -3.36 2.14 3.90
CA VAL A 9 -2.04 2.77 4.08
C VAL A 9 -1.95 4.05 3.26
N SER A 10 -1.19 5.03 3.75
CA SER A 10 -0.88 6.23 2.99
C SER A 10 0.18 5.93 1.91
N ARG A 11 0.25 6.75 0.86
CA ARG A 11 1.32 6.59 -0.17
C ARG A 11 2.71 6.77 0.45
N LEU A 12 2.82 7.61 1.48
CA LEU A 12 4.07 7.86 2.20
C LEU A 12 4.53 6.61 2.95
N ASP A 13 3.65 6.03 3.77
CA ASP A 13 4.00 4.87 4.59
C ASP A 13 4.21 3.62 3.71
N TRP A 14 3.44 3.48 2.63
CA TRP A 14 3.64 2.42 1.66
C TRP A 14 5.02 2.51 0.98
N ALA A 15 5.45 3.71 0.57
CA ALA A 15 6.78 3.92 -0.01
C ALA A 15 7.91 3.60 0.98
N LYS A 16 7.76 3.98 2.25
CA LYS A 16 8.72 3.62 3.31
C LYS A 16 8.79 2.10 3.51
N THR A 17 7.63 1.44 3.56
CA THR A 17 7.55 -0.02 3.74
C THR A 17 8.16 -0.77 2.55
N ILE A 18 8.01 -0.27 1.32
CA ILE A 18 8.68 -0.83 0.14
C ILE A 18 10.20 -0.81 0.31
N LEU A 19 10.77 0.31 0.76
CA LEU A 19 12.22 0.43 0.96
C LEU A 19 12.70 -0.45 2.12
N GLU A 20 11.88 -0.62 3.16
CA GLU A 20 12.16 -1.53 4.28
C GLU A 20 12.19 -3.00 3.83
N TYR A 21 11.29 -3.40 2.94
CA TYR A 21 11.18 -4.76 2.42
C TYR A 21 11.98 -5.05 1.17
N ASP A 22 12.76 -4.07 0.68
CA ASP A 22 13.67 -4.28 -0.43
C ASP A 22 14.71 -5.35 -0.07
N PRO A 23 14.81 -6.46 -0.81
CA PRO A 23 15.79 -7.51 -0.52
C PRO A 23 17.25 -7.09 -0.81
N ARG A 24 17.46 -5.92 -1.44
CA ARG A 24 18.80 -5.38 -1.77
C ARG A 24 18.99 -3.95 -1.27
N PRO A 25 18.94 -3.72 0.05
CA PRO A 25 19.07 -2.39 0.63
C PRO A 25 20.40 -1.71 0.28
N GLU A 26 21.44 -2.46 -0.04
CA GLU A 26 22.75 -1.97 -0.48
C GLU A 26 22.74 -1.26 -1.84
N GLU A 27 21.76 -1.56 -2.70
CA GLU A 27 21.58 -0.88 -3.99
C GLU A 27 20.80 0.44 -3.85
N GLN A 28 20.21 0.71 -2.68
CA GLN A 28 19.41 1.90 -2.46
C GLN A 28 20.24 3.19 -2.45
N VAL A 29 19.81 4.15 -3.26
CA VAL A 29 20.35 5.53 -3.25
C VAL A 29 19.47 6.49 -2.45
N VAL A 30 18.28 6.05 -2.01
CA VAL A 30 17.34 6.84 -1.23
C VAL A 30 17.93 7.11 0.15
N ARG A 31 17.93 8.38 0.56
CA ARG A 31 18.41 8.80 1.89
C ARG A 31 17.28 9.03 2.88
N GLU A 32 16.18 9.57 2.39
CA GLU A 32 15.02 9.92 3.20
C GLU A 32 13.76 9.98 2.32
N VAL A 33 12.63 9.56 2.89
CA VAL A 33 11.30 9.74 2.29
C VAL A 33 10.53 10.80 3.10
N LEU A 34 10.41 11.98 2.52
CA LEU A 34 9.73 13.12 3.14
C LEU A 34 8.22 13.11 2.87
N PRO A 35 7.38 13.56 3.83
CA PRO A 35 5.96 13.74 3.60
C PRO A 35 5.70 14.86 2.58
N ALA A 36 4.59 14.73 1.84
CA ALA A 36 4.08 15.79 0.97
C ALA A 36 2.55 15.77 0.90
N LEU A 37 1.97 16.95 0.72
CA LEU A 37 0.55 17.16 0.46
C LEU A 37 0.25 16.93 -1.03
N SER A 38 -0.97 16.45 -1.31
CA SER A 38 -1.42 16.26 -2.69
C SER A 38 -1.47 17.57 -3.49
N SER A 39 -1.65 18.71 -2.82
CA SER A 39 -1.64 20.04 -3.46
C SER A 39 -0.27 20.49 -3.95
N GLU A 40 0.81 19.91 -3.41
CA GLU A 40 2.18 20.21 -3.86
C GLU A 40 2.49 19.55 -5.21
N PHE A 41 1.71 18.54 -5.61
CA PHE A 41 1.89 17.76 -6.84
C PHE A 41 0.58 17.67 -7.65
N PRO A 42 0.15 18.77 -8.31
CA PRO A 42 -1.10 18.79 -9.04
C PRO A 42 -1.07 17.84 -10.24
N THR A 43 -2.13 17.04 -10.39
CA THR A 43 -2.34 16.16 -11.55
C THR A 43 -3.56 16.57 -12.36
N PRO A 44 -3.60 16.34 -13.69
CA PRO A 44 -4.76 16.69 -14.51
C PRO A 44 -6.09 16.09 -14.01
N ALA A 45 -6.05 14.84 -13.55
CA ALA A 45 -7.18 14.20 -12.89
C ALA A 45 -7.17 14.45 -11.37
N LYS A 46 -8.34 14.72 -10.79
CA LYS A 46 -8.51 14.84 -9.34
C LYS A 46 -8.38 13.47 -8.69
N ARG A 47 -7.44 13.32 -7.75
CA ARG A 47 -7.27 12.09 -6.97
C ARG A 47 -8.08 12.18 -5.67
N PRO A 48 -8.84 11.14 -5.29
CA PRO A 48 -9.44 11.06 -3.97
C PRO A 48 -8.37 11.08 -2.88
N LEU A 49 -8.63 11.79 -1.78
CA LEU A 49 -7.77 11.78 -0.60
C LEU A 49 -7.90 10.47 0.18
N HIS A 50 -9.07 9.83 0.13
CA HIS A 50 -9.36 8.56 0.77
C HIS A 50 -9.98 7.61 -0.26
N SER A 51 -9.28 6.52 -0.55
CA SER A 51 -9.70 5.47 -1.49
C SER A 51 -9.84 4.04 -0.91
N PRO A 52 -9.57 3.73 0.38
CA PRO A 52 -9.94 2.44 0.95
C PRO A 52 -11.43 2.12 0.75
N VAL A 53 -11.73 0.84 0.51
CA VAL A 53 -13.08 0.34 0.22
C VAL A 53 -13.47 -0.73 1.23
N ASP A 54 -14.74 -0.74 1.66
CA ASP A 54 -15.27 -1.79 2.52
C ASP A 54 -15.53 -3.08 1.72
N CYS A 55 -14.81 -4.15 2.07
CA CYS A 55 -14.90 -5.47 1.46
C CYS A 55 -15.85 -6.44 2.19
N LYS A 56 -16.56 -5.99 3.24
CA LYS A 56 -17.42 -6.84 4.08
C LYS A 56 -18.45 -7.64 3.29
N LEU A 57 -19.11 -7.03 2.30
CA LEU A 57 -20.10 -7.73 1.49
C LEU A 57 -19.49 -8.91 0.72
N PHE A 58 -18.23 -8.81 0.28
CA PHE A 58 -17.54 -9.93 -0.36
C PHE A 58 -17.24 -11.03 0.66
N ALA A 59 -16.65 -10.66 1.79
CA ALA A 59 -16.27 -11.58 2.85
C ALA A 59 -17.48 -12.38 3.37
N ASP A 60 -18.59 -11.70 3.67
CA ASP A 60 -19.83 -12.31 4.16
C ASP A 60 -20.46 -13.26 3.12
N THR A 61 -20.32 -12.96 1.83
CA THR A 61 -20.94 -13.76 0.75
C THR A 61 -20.13 -15.01 0.42
N PHE A 62 -18.79 -14.89 0.39
CA PHE A 62 -17.91 -15.95 -0.12
C PHE A 62 -17.11 -16.66 0.98
N GLY A 63 -17.09 -16.14 2.21
CA GLY A 63 -16.27 -16.67 3.30
C GLY A 63 -14.76 -16.51 3.07
N ILE A 64 -14.36 -15.54 2.22
CA ILE A 64 -12.97 -15.29 1.83
C ILE A 64 -12.60 -13.85 2.17
N CYS A 65 -11.45 -13.68 2.84
CA CYS A 65 -10.77 -12.40 3.02
C CYS A 65 -9.42 -12.43 2.31
N LEU A 66 -9.03 -11.31 1.70
CA LEU A 66 -7.66 -11.15 1.22
C LEU A 66 -6.74 -10.80 2.41
N PRO A 67 -5.44 -11.16 2.36
CA PRO A 67 -4.52 -10.80 3.44
C PRO A 67 -4.42 -9.29 3.64
N ASP A 68 -3.91 -8.89 4.81
CA ASP A 68 -3.47 -7.52 5.03
C ASP A 68 -2.50 -7.06 3.93
N TRP A 69 -2.60 -5.79 3.54
CA TRP A 69 -1.79 -5.21 2.47
C TRP A 69 -0.29 -5.39 2.71
N GLU A 70 0.17 -5.38 3.97
CA GLU A 70 1.58 -5.47 4.33
C GLU A 70 2.13 -6.89 4.12
N VAL A 71 1.34 -7.92 4.46
CA VAL A 71 1.68 -9.33 4.18
C VAL A 71 1.83 -9.54 2.67
N SER A 72 0.88 -9.01 1.90
CA SER A 72 0.91 -9.11 0.44
C SER A 72 2.10 -8.36 -0.16
N LEU A 73 2.46 -7.20 0.40
CA LEU A 73 3.62 -6.43 -0.02
C LEU A 73 4.93 -7.17 0.27
N ARG A 74 5.10 -7.71 1.49
CA ARG A 74 6.30 -8.47 1.88
C ARG A 74 6.53 -9.64 0.92
N LEU A 75 5.47 -10.39 0.61
CA LEU A 75 5.51 -11.48 -0.37
C LEU A 75 5.91 -10.99 -1.77
N ALA A 76 5.33 -9.88 -2.24
CA ALA A 76 5.64 -9.32 -3.55
C ALA A 76 7.09 -8.82 -3.68
N MET A 77 7.67 -8.31 -2.59
CA MET A 77 9.07 -7.88 -2.54
C MET A 77 10.05 -9.06 -2.47
N GLY A 78 9.57 -10.28 -2.20
CA GLY A 78 10.43 -11.44 -1.98
C GLY A 78 11.23 -11.36 -0.68
N ALA A 79 10.82 -10.49 0.25
CA ALA A 79 11.37 -10.46 1.59
C ALA A 79 10.97 -11.74 2.34
N ALA A 80 11.89 -12.33 3.11
CA ALA A 80 11.60 -13.51 3.91
C ALA A 80 10.39 -13.24 4.84
N MET A 81 9.48 -14.23 4.95
CA MET A 81 8.28 -14.10 5.80
C MET A 81 8.63 -13.90 7.27
#